data_AF-A0AAV5N316-F1
#
_entry.id   AF-A0AAV5N316-F1
#
_cell.length_a   1.000
_cell.length_b   1.000
_cell.length_c   1.000
_cell.angle_alpha   90.00
_cell.angle_beta   90.00
_cell.angle_gamma   90.00
#
_symmetry.space_group_name_H-M   'P 1'
#
loop_
_entity.id
_entity.type
_entity.pdbx_description
1 polymer ?
#
loop_
_entity_poly.entity_id
_entity_poly.type
_entity_poly.pdbx_seq_one_letter_code
_entity_poly.pdbx_strand_id
1 'polypeptide(L)'
;MFKPENRSTLDGLLAPSLIEQQQKSLDKPHQSTDIDYFLKVGYWDDSWNRVDVKSETIDGDSALLTVEIGFQGVSTPIETLAVTLRQQEQRWKISDVALIGAKDPCSTENDTRPEKTVKQSPQEAAEAFYRWYMSMELAEKEAEGGEDILNYVTANFWDQLYRIQYLGDDEGNYFTKSQDVLDDWQHVKSAPINQTPEKAQVDITLGGVEYPAKRLKVTLVPYKEMWKVCKIESKETN
;
A
#
# COMPACT_ATOMS: atom_id res chain seq x y z
N MET A 1 -16.08 5.37 11.90
CA MET A 1 -15.85 5.60 13.35
C MET A 1 -17.15 5.49 14.14
N PHE A 2 -17.12 4.83 15.30
CA PHE A 2 -18.27 4.32 16.05
C PHE A 2 -19.27 5.39 16.49
N LYS A 3 -20.39 5.52 15.77
CA LYS A 3 -21.51 6.36 16.20
C LYS A 3 -22.33 5.65 17.30
N PRO A 4 -22.82 6.38 18.32
CA PRO A 4 -23.63 5.81 19.41
C PRO A 4 -24.86 5.03 18.95
N GLU A 5 -25.43 5.39 17.80
CA GLU A 5 -26.58 4.73 17.18
C GLU A 5 -26.33 3.27 16.73
N ASN A 6 -25.09 2.84 16.57
CA ASN A 6 -24.75 1.47 16.11
C ASN A 6 -24.35 0.51 17.25
N ARG A 7 -24.40 0.97 18.51
CA ARG A 7 -23.85 0.23 19.67
C ARG A 7 -24.55 -1.13 19.89
N SER A 8 -25.87 -1.19 19.73
CA SER A 8 -26.66 -2.41 19.88
C SER A 8 -26.34 -3.48 18.83
N THR A 9 -25.93 -3.06 17.63
CA THR A 9 -25.53 -3.95 16.54
C THR A 9 -24.12 -4.52 16.79
N LEU A 10 -23.24 -3.73 17.41
CA LEU A 10 -21.85 -4.10 17.69
C LEU A 10 -21.69 -5.02 18.90
N ASP A 11 -22.50 -4.83 19.95
CA ASP A 11 -22.51 -5.73 21.13
C ASP A 11 -22.85 -7.18 20.76
N GLY A 12 -23.56 -7.36 19.65
CA GLY A 12 -23.89 -8.67 19.08
C GLY A 12 -22.80 -9.28 18.21
N LEU A 13 -21.79 -8.51 17.77
CA LEU A 13 -20.76 -8.91 16.81
C LEU A 13 -19.34 -8.91 17.38
N LEU A 14 -19.04 -8.02 18.32
CA LEU A 14 -17.71 -7.81 18.88
C LEU A 14 -17.64 -8.30 20.33
N ALA A 15 -16.48 -8.85 20.72
CA ALA A 15 -16.21 -9.17 22.10
C ALA A 15 -16.14 -7.87 22.94
N PRO A 16 -16.68 -7.84 24.17
CA PRO A 16 -16.68 -6.63 25.01
C PRO A 16 -15.29 -6.03 25.22
N SER A 17 -14.26 -6.88 25.38
CA SER A 17 -12.87 -6.44 25.53
C SER A 17 -12.36 -5.67 24.31
N LEU A 18 -12.77 -6.07 23.10
CA LEU A 18 -12.39 -5.38 21.88
C LEU A 18 -13.11 -4.03 21.78
N ILE A 19 -14.39 -3.96 22.17
CA ILE A 19 -15.14 -2.70 22.21
C ILE A 19 -14.46 -1.70 23.17
N GLU A 20 -14.08 -2.15 24.36
CA GLU A 20 -13.37 -1.31 25.34
C GLU A 20 -12.00 -0.84 24.81
N GLN A 21 -11.26 -1.72 24.14
CA GLN A 21 -9.97 -1.39 23.51
C GLN A 21 -10.14 -0.29 22.44
N GLN A 22 -11.13 -0.43 21.57
CA GLN A 22 -11.38 0.56 20.52
C GLN A 22 -11.83 1.90 21.11
N GLN A 23 -12.70 1.90 22.14
CA GLN A 23 -13.12 3.13 22.82
C GLN A 23 -11.94 3.89 23.43
N LYS A 24 -11.04 3.21 24.14
CA LYS A 24 -9.81 3.83 24.69
C LYS A 24 -8.89 4.43 23.62
N SER A 25 -8.98 3.94 22.39
CA SER A 25 -8.18 4.44 21.27
C SER A 25 -8.78 5.71 20.67
N LEU A 26 -10.11 5.91 20.78
CA LEU A 26 -10.81 7.12 20.34
C LEU A 26 -10.56 8.32 21.26
N ASP A 27 -10.24 8.09 22.53
CA ASP A 27 -9.91 9.16 23.48
C ASP A 27 -8.54 9.81 23.20
N LYS A 28 -7.78 9.26 22.23
CA LYS A 28 -6.51 9.84 21.76
C LYS A 28 -6.79 10.84 20.63
N PRO A 29 -6.02 11.93 20.52
CA PRO A 29 -6.14 12.86 19.40
C PRO A 29 -6.01 12.11 18.07
N HIS A 30 -6.99 12.29 17.17
CA HIS A 30 -6.94 11.73 15.82
C HIS A 30 -5.68 12.20 15.10
N GLN A 31 -4.95 11.24 14.54
CA GLN A 31 -3.84 11.51 13.63
C GLN A 31 -4.33 11.27 12.20
N SER A 32 -3.77 11.99 11.22
CA SER A 32 -4.08 11.78 9.80
C SER A 32 -3.69 10.38 9.28
N THR A 33 -3.03 9.58 10.12
CA THR A 33 -2.66 8.19 9.88
C THR A 33 -3.54 7.20 10.66
N ASP A 34 -4.73 7.60 11.08
CA ASP A 34 -5.64 6.71 11.83
C ASP A 34 -6.11 5.58 10.92
N ILE A 35 -5.51 4.41 11.11
CA ILE A 35 -5.83 3.17 10.40
C ILE A 35 -7.09 2.56 11.00
N ASP A 36 -8.09 2.27 10.16
CA ASP A 36 -9.28 1.52 10.57
C ASP A 36 -8.87 0.16 11.15
N TYR A 37 -9.31 -0.14 12.37
CA TYR A 37 -8.88 -1.34 13.05
C TYR A 37 -9.36 -2.63 12.37
N PHE A 38 -10.52 -2.64 11.71
CA PHE A 38 -11.07 -3.85 11.10
C PHE A 38 -10.59 -4.03 9.67
N LEU A 39 -10.36 -2.94 8.94
CA LEU A 39 -9.91 -3.00 7.55
C LEU A 39 -8.38 -2.87 7.40
N LYS A 40 -7.69 -2.36 8.41
CA LYS A 40 -6.23 -2.12 8.42
C LYS A 40 -5.75 -1.13 7.36
N VAL A 41 -6.62 -0.21 6.93
CA VAL A 41 -6.33 0.87 5.98
C VAL A 41 -6.73 2.25 6.52
N GLY A 42 -6.20 3.33 5.94
CA GLY A 42 -6.51 4.71 6.33
C GLY A 42 -7.78 5.25 5.64
N TYR A 43 -8.07 4.77 4.42
CA TYR A 43 -9.25 5.16 3.64
C TYR A 43 -9.95 3.92 3.07
N TRP A 44 -11.29 3.97 3.03
CA TRP A 44 -12.16 2.98 2.41
C TRP A 44 -13.49 3.64 2.01
N ASP A 45 -14.21 3.02 1.06
CA ASP A 45 -15.51 3.49 0.60
C ASP A 45 -16.49 2.31 0.36
N ASP A 46 -17.74 2.62 -0.02
CA ASP A 46 -18.81 1.64 -0.19
C ASP A 46 -18.59 0.64 -1.34
N SER A 47 -17.58 0.85 -2.20
CA SER A 47 -17.23 -0.11 -3.25
C SER A 47 -16.52 -1.36 -2.71
N TRP A 48 -16.01 -1.32 -1.47
CA TRP A 48 -15.36 -2.44 -0.77
C TRP A 48 -16.39 -3.47 -0.30
N ASN A 49 -17.09 -4.09 -1.24
CA ASN A 49 -18.30 -4.85 -1.02
C ASN A 49 -18.13 -6.37 -1.18
N ARG A 50 -16.89 -6.86 -1.38
CA ARG A 50 -16.56 -8.29 -1.41
C ARG A 50 -15.90 -8.69 -0.10
N VAL A 51 -16.48 -9.66 0.59
CA VAL A 51 -15.90 -10.29 1.79
C VAL A 51 -15.95 -11.80 1.62
N ASP A 52 -14.79 -12.44 1.53
CA ASP A 52 -14.67 -13.88 1.36
C ASP A 52 -13.95 -14.51 2.56
N VAL A 53 -14.55 -15.53 3.18
CA VAL A 53 -13.84 -16.38 4.15
C VAL A 53 -13.12 -17.48 3.39
N LYS A 54 -11.78 -17.46 3.40
CA LYS A 54 -10.94 -18.43 2.67
C LYS A 54 -10.65 -19.69 3.46
N SER A 55 -10.50 -19.55 4.78
CA SER A 55 -10.31 -20.69 5.67
C SER A 55 -10.85 -20.38 7.06
N GLU A 56 -11.22 -21.45 7.76
CA GLU A 56 -11.69 -21.42 9.14
C GLU A 56 -11.00 -22.54 9.91
N THR A 57 -10.54 -22.22 11.11
CA THR A 57 -10.05 -23.20 12.09
C THR A 57 -10.76 -22.94 13.42
N ILE A 58 -11.40 -23.97 13.97
CA ILE A 58 -12.12 -23.90 15.25
C ILE A 58 -11.40 -24.76 16.28
N ASP A 59 -11.13 -24.18 17.45
CA ASP A 59 -10.55 -24.84 18.61
C ASP A 59 -11.35 -24.46 19.87
N GLY A 60 -12.26 -25.36 20.26
CA GLY A 60 -13.18 -25.14 21.38
C GLY A 60 -14.01 -23.87 21.19
N ASP A 61 -13.88 -22.94 22.13
CA ASP A 61 -14.57 -21.65 22.14
C ASP A 61 -13.82 -20.55 21.36
N SER A 62 -12.87 -20.94 20.49
CA SER A 62 -12.09 -20.02 19.66
C SER A 62 -12.18 -20.42 18.19
N ALA A 63 -12.23 -19.43 17.30
CA ALA A 63 -12.09 -19.64 15.87
C ALA A 63 -11.11 -18.63 15.27
N LEU A 64 -10.40 -19.03 14.23
CA LEU A 64 -9.55 -18.17 13.42
C LEU A 64 -10.01 -18.27 11.97
N LEU A 65 -10.37 -17.13 11.39
CA LEU A 65 -10.75 -17.01 9.99
C LEU A 65 -9.65 -16.29 9.21
N THR A 66 -9.39 -16.73 7.99
CA THR A 66 -8.70 -15.93 6.97
C THR A 66 -9.76 -15.30 6.09
N VAL A 67 -9.82 -13.97 6.09
CA VAL A 67 -10.86 -13.19 5.40
C VAL A 67 -10.20 -12.28 4.38
N GLU A 68 -10.66 -12.34 3.13
CA GLU A 68 -10.27 -11.42 2.07
C GLU A 68 -11.33 -10.34 1.87
N ILE A 69 -10.89 -9.10 1.76
CA ILE A 69 -11.74 -7.93 1.47
C ILE A 69 -11.35 -7.36 0.11
N GLY A 70 -12.32 -6.95 -0.70
CA GLY A 70 -12.04 -6.26 -1.97
C GLY A 70 -13.28 -5.80 -2.71
N PHE A 71 -13.17 -5.67 -4.04
CA PHE A 71 -14.26 -5.28 -4.93
C PHE A 71 -14.97 -6.50 -5.51
N GLN A 72 -16.29 -6.42 -5.65
CA GLN A 72 -17.06 -7.45 -6.34
C GLN A 72 -16.60 -7.62 -7.81
N GLY A 73 -16.35 -8.86 -8.22
CA GLY A 73 -15.92 -9.18 -9.59
C GLY A 73 -14.41 -9.06 -9.85
N VAL A 74 -13.64 -8.44 -8.95
CA VAL A 74 -12.17 -8.44 -8.98
C VAL A 74 -11.69 -9.68 -8.22
N SER A 75 -10.70 -10.42 -8.74
CA SER A 75 -10.18 -11.62 -8.07
C SER A 75 -9.19 -11.28 -6.96
N THR A 76 -8.36 -10.27 -7.15
CA THR A 76 -7.32 -9.86 -6.20
C THR A 76 -7.95 -9.14 -4.99
N PRO A 77 -7.68 -9.58 -3.74
CA PRO A 77 -8.10 -8.85 -2.56
C PRO A 77 -7.33 -7.53 -2.39
N ILE A 78 -7.99 -6.56 -1.77
CA ILE A 78 -7.33 -5.36 -1.24
C ILE A 78 -6.61 -5.71 0.06
N GLU A 79 -7.27 -6.48 0.94
CA GLU A 79 -6.73 -6.89 2.23
C GLU A 79 -7.01 -8.36 2.54
N THR A 80 -6.07 -9.00 3.23
CA THR A 80 -6.24 -10.35 3.78
C THR A 80 -6.00 -10.33 5.29
N LEU A 81 -7.03 -10.72 6.04
CA LEU A 81 -7.09 -10.52 7.48
C LEU A 81 -7.23 -11.84 8.22
N ALA A 82 -6.56 -11.93 9.35
CA ALA A 82 -6.78 -12.93 10.38
C ALA A 82 -7.84 -12.37 11.34
N VAL A 83 -9.05 -12.95 11.31
CA VAL A 83 -10.14 -12.57 12.21
C VAL A 83 -10.27 -13.64 13.27
N THR A 84 -10.00 -13.28 14.52
CA THR A 84 -10.16 -14.18 15.66
C THR A 84 -11.55 -13.99 16.26
N LEU A 85 -12.27 -15.08 16.47
CA LEU A 85 -13.57 -15.11 17.13
C LEU A 85 -13.49 -15.92 18.42
N ARG A 86 -14.34 -15.54 19.37
CA ARG A 86 -14.56 -16.26 20.63
C ARG A 86 -16.04 -16.56 20.80
N GLN A 87 -16.36 -17.74 21.31
CA GLN A 87 -17.72 -18.11 21.64
C GLN A 87 -18.10 -17.47 22.99
N GLN A 88 -19.12 -16.60 22.99
CA GLN A 88 -19.64 -15.91 24.16
C GLN A 88 -21.16 -15.84 24.06
N GLU A 89 -21.87 -16.18 25.15
CA GLU A 89 -23.34 -16.10 25.19
C GLU A 89 -24.02 -16.88 24.04
N GLN A 90 -23.45 -18.04 23.68
CA GLN A 90 -23.88 -18.88 22.55
C GLN A 90 -23.75 -18.22 21.16
N ARG A 91 -22.91 -17.18 21.01
CA ARG A 91 -22.60 -16.54 19.74
C ARG A 91 -21.11 -16.40 19.53
N TRP A 92 -20.66 -16.48 18.28
CA TRP A 92 -19.29 -16.13 17.91
C TRP A 92 -19.17 -14.61 17.85
N LYS A 93 -18.22 -14.04 18.58
CA LYS A 93 -17.92 -12.60 18.59
C LYS A 93 -16.48 -12.36 18.17
N ILE A 94 -16.24 -11.35 17.34
CA ILE A 94 -14.90 -10.96 16.90
C ILE A 94 -14.12 -10.42 18.11
N SER A 95 -12.99 -11.04 18.43
CA SER A 95 -12.13 -10.64 19.54
C SER A 95 -10.85 -9.95 19.09
N ASP A 96 -10.38 -10.23 17.87
CA ASP A 96 -9.20 -9.57 17.29
C ASP A 96 -9.25 -9.60 15.76
N VAL A 97 -8.63 -8.60 15.14
CA VAL A 97 -8.38 -8.56 13.70
C VAL A 97 -6.93 -8.20 13.48
N ALA A 98 -6.20 -9.02 12.74
CA ALA A 98 -4.80 -8.83 12.39
C ALA A 98 -4.61 -8.90 10.88
N LEU A 99 -3.59 -8.23 10.38
CA LEU A 99 -3.21 -8.30 8.97
C LEU A 99 -2.41 -9.57 8.71
N ILE A 100 -2.80 -10.36 7.71
CA ILE A 100 -2.02 -11.52 7.28
C ILE A 100 -1.02 -11.04 6.22
N GLY A 101 0.25 -11.15 6.55
CA GLY A 101 1.32 -11.10 5.55
C GLY A 101 1.42 -9.76 4.80
N ALA A 102 1.41 -8.62 5.50
CA ALA A 102 2.04 -7.42 4.94
C ALA A 102 3.50 -7.76 4.62
N LYS A 103 3.76 -8.06 3.35
CA LYS A 103 5.11 -8.31 2.89
C LYS A 103 5.86 -6.98 3.00
N ASP A 104 7.13 -7.02 3.36
CA ASP A 104 7.94 -5.82 3.23
C ASP A 104 7.93 -5.40 1.74
N PRO A 105 7.41 -4.21 1.39
CA PRO A 105 7.43 -3.74 0.00
C PRO A 105 8.85 -3.70 -0.56
N CYS A 106 9.85 -3.52 0.30
CA CYS A 106 11.26 -3.48 -0.06
C CYS A 106 11.95 -4.86 -0.03
N SER A 107 11.23 -5.95 0.20
CA SER A 107 11.78 -7.30 0.01
C SER A 107 11.76 -7.68 -1.48
N THR A 108 12.86 -8.29 -1.93
CA THR A 108 13.06 -8.76 -3.31
C THR A 108 12.91 -10.26 -3.46
N GLU A 109 12.42 -10.96 -2.43
CA GLU A 109 12.33 -12.42 -2.38
C GLU A 109 11.44 -13.02 -3.48
N ASN A 110 10.40 -12.30 -3.89
CA ASN A 110 9.42 -12.73 -4.89
C ASN A 110 9.68 -12.13 -6.28
N ASP A 111 10.77 -11.36 -6.45
CA ASP A 111 11.09 -10.74 -7.72
C ASP A 111 11.58 -11.78 -8.73
N THR A 112 10.95 -11.80 -9.91
CA THR A 112 11.33 -12.65 -11.05
C THR A 112 11.82 -11.83 -12.26
N ARG A 113 11.45 -10.54 -12.32
CA ARG A 113 11.76 -9.61 -13.42
C ARG A 113 12.77 -8.53 -13.01
N PRO A 114 13.54 -7.97 -13.95
CA PRO A 114 13.69 -8.44 -15.33
C PRO A 114 14.52 -9.74 -15.38
N GLU A 115 14.36 -10.50 -16.46
CA GLU A 115 15.14 -11.73 -16.70
C GLU A 115 16.63 -11.43 -16.90
N LYS A 116 16.92 -10.32 -17.57
CA LYS A 116 18.28 -9.81 -17.81
C LYS A 116 18.47 -8.51 -17.04
N THR A 117 19.51 -8.47 -16.21
CA THR A 117 19.84 -7.29 -15.42
C THR A 117 20.99 -6.53 -16.06
N VAL A 118 20.87 -5.21 -16.11
CA VAL A 118 21.96 -4.31 -16.44
C VAL A 118 22.43 -3.67 -15.15
N LYS A 119 23.74 -3.71 -14.91
CA LYS A 119 24.33 -3.05 -13.75
C LYS A 119 24.06 -1.55 -13.82
N GLN A 120 23.46 -1.02 -12.76
CA GLN A 120 23.12 0.39 -12.65
C GLN A 120 23.34 0.88 -11.22
N SER A 121 23.66 2.17 -11.09
CA SER A 121 23.57 2.88 -9.81
C SER A 121 22.09 3.03 -9.40
N PRO A 122 21.78 3.26 -8.11
CA PRO A 122 20.41 3.54 -7.70
C PRO A 122 19.84 4.79 -8.39
N GLN A 123 20.71 5.77 -8.67
CA GLN A 123 20.35 6.99 -9.35
C GLN A 123 19.90 6.71 -10.80
N GLU A 124 20.70 5.97 -11.56
CA GLU A 124 20.35 5.55 -12.92
C GLU A 124 19.07 4.71 -12.95
N ALA A 125 18.88 3.82 -11.96
CA ALA A 125 17.68 3.01 -11.83
C ALA A 125 16.41 3.85 -11.61
N ALA A 126 16.49 4.84 -10.72
CA ALA A 126 15.37 5.74 -10.46
C ALA A 126 15.03 6.60 -11.68
N GLU A 127 16.04 7.10 -12.40
CA GLU A 127 15.80 7.81 -13.67
C GLU A 127 15.19 6.91 -14.74
N ALA A 128 15.71 5.69 -14.90
CA ALA A 128 15.20 4.74 -15.87
C ALA A 128 13.72 4.41 -15.61
N PHE A 129 13.35 4.23 -14.35
CA PHE A 129 11.95 4.07 -13.95
C PHE A 129 11.09 5.26 -14.38
N TYR A 130 11.45 6.49 -13.99
CA TYR A 130 10.61 7.66 -14.31
C TYR A 130 10.58 8.01 -15.80
N ARG A 131 11.68 7.80 -16.53
CA ARG A 131 11.68 7.99 -17.99
C ARG A 131 10.71 7.02 -18.67
N TRP A 132 10.74 5.76 -18.27
CA TRP A 132 9.80 4.76 -18.78
C TRP A 132 8.35 5.10 -18.36
N TYR A 133 8.12 5.34 -17.07
CA TYR A 133 6.80 5.60 -16.51
C TYR A 133 6.14 6.82 -17.18
N MET A 134 6.85 7.95 -17.28
CA MET A 134 6.35 9.15 -17.98
C MET A 134 6.13 8.92 -19.47
N SER A 135 6.95 8.10 -20.14
CA SER A 135 6.72 7.78 -21.56
C SER A 135 5.44 6.96 -21.79
N MET A 136 5.01 6.18 -20.80
CA MET A 136 3.78 5.40 -20.85
C MET A 136 2.57 6.27 -20.52
N GLU A 137 2.64 7.06 -19.45
CA GLU A 137 1.54 7.96 -19.04
C GLU A 137 1.25 9.02 -20.10
N LEU A 138 2.27 9.67 -20.66
CA LEU A 138 2.11 10.69 -21.71
C LEU A 138 1.66 10.08 -23.06
N ALA A 139 1.78 8.77 -23.22
CA ALA A 139 1.26 8.04 -24.37
C ALA A 139 -0.15 7.45 -24.12
N GLU A 140 -0.76 7.73 -22.97
CA GLU A 140 -2.05 7.20 -22.53
C GLU A 140 -2.09 5.66 -22.50
N LYS A 141 -0.95 5.01 -22.18
CA LYS A 141 -0.80 3.54 -22.19
C LYS A 141 -0.90 2.88 -20.81
N GLU A 142 -1.42 3.58 -19.80
CA GLU A 142 -1.58 3.13 -18.40
C GLU A 142 -0.37 2.30 -17.91
N ALA A 143 0.67 2.96 -17.40
CA ALA A 143 1.89 2.28 -16.95
C ALA A 143 1.63 1.21 -15.87
N GLU A 144 0.54 1.40 -15.11
CA GLU A 144 0.05 0.53 -14.05
C GLU A 144 -0.83 -0.64 -14.55
N GLY A 145 -1.22 -0.63 -15.83
CA GLY A 145 -2.08 -1.68 -16.42
C GLY A 145 -1.34 -2.93 -16.89
N GLY A 146 0.00 -2.95 -16.81
CA GLY A 146 0.84 -4.02 -17.37
C GLY A 146 1.95 -4.51 -16.44
N GLU A 147 2.48 -5.70 -16.71
CA GLU A 147 3.56 -6.31 -15.92
C GLU A 147 4.95 -5.71 -16.18
N ASP A 148 5.08 -4.76 -17.12
CA ASP A 148 6.36 -4.14 -17.45
C ASP A 148 6.91 -3.28 -16.32
N ILE A 149 6.04 -2.78 -15.44
CA ILE A 149 6.43 -2.05 -14.23
C ILE A 149 7.32 -2.89 -13.31
N LEU A 150 7.12 -4.22 -13.28
CA LEU A 150 7.91 -5.17 -12.49
C LEU A 150 9.38 -5.25 -12.93
N ASN A 151 9.77 -4.64 -14.05
CA ASN A 151 11.17 -4.47 -14.40
C ASN A 151 11.87 -3.41 -13.53
N TYR A 152 11.11 -2.50 -12.92
CA TYR A 152 11.62 -1.34 -12.20
C TYR A 152 11.26 -1.35 -10.71
N VAL A 153 10.11 -1.94 -10.36
CA VAL A 153 9.62 -2.01 -8.99
C VAL A 153 9.78 -3.42 -8.43
N THR A 154 9.83 -3.55 -7.10
CA THR A 154 9.76 -4.86 -6.42
C THR A 154 8.36 -5.44 -6.56
N ALA A 155 8.27 -6.76 -6.77
CA ALA A 155 7.01 -7.48 -6.88
C ALA A 155 6.16 -7.30 -5.61
N ASN A 156 6.78 -7.33 -4.42
CA ASN A 156 6.08 -7.12 -3.17
C ASN A 156 5.48 -5.71 -3.03
N PHE A 157 6.15 -4.67 -3.57
CA PHE A 157 5.59 -3.33 -3.59
C PHE A 157 4.41 -3.25 -4.56
N TRP A 158 4.56 -3.82 -5.76
CA TRP A 158 3.50 -3.85 -6.77
C TRP A 158 2.24 -4.59 -6.30
N ASP A 159 2.40 -5.78 -5.73
CA ASP A 159 1.31 -6.59 -5.16
C ASP A 159 0.51 -5.82 -4.08
N GLN A 160 1.16 -4.86 -3.42
CA GLN A 160 0.59 -4.08 -2.33
C GLN A 160 0.25 -2.65 -2.74
N LEU A 161 0.39 -2.25 -4.01
CA LEU A 161 0.24 -0.86 -4.41
C LEU A 161 -1.14 -0.30 -4.03
N TYR A 162 -2.22 -1.02 -4.34
CA TYR A 162 -3.57 -0.61 -3.96
C TYR A 162 -3.70 -0.41 -2.45
N ARG A 163 -3.24 -1.39 -1.67
CA ARG A 163 -3.22 -1.29 -0.21
C ARG A 163 -2.44 -0.05 0.26
N ILE A 164 -1.28 0.21 -0.33
CA ILE A 164 -0.43 1.36 0.02
C ILE A 164 -1.12 2.68 -0.31
N GLN A 165 -1.81 2.78 -1.45
CA GLN A 165 -2.62 3.94 -1.82
C GLN A 165 -3.70 4.20 -0.75
N TYR A 166 -4.37 3.16 -0.28
CA TYR A 166 -5.41 3.27 0.77
C TYR A 166 -4.89 3.43 2.20
N LEU A 167 -3.59 3.24 2.45
CA LEU A 167 -2.95 3.52 3.75
C LEU A 167 -2.58 4.99 3.93
N GLY A 168 -2.53 5.78 2.85
CA GLY A 168 -2.08 7.16 2.87
C GLY A 168 -3.14 8.14 2.37
N ASP A 169 -2.85 9.43 2.52
CA ASP A 169 -3.58 10.55 1.94
C ASP A 169 -3.12 10.82 0.49
N ASP A 170 -2.98 9.76 -0.31
CA ASP A 170 -2.64 9.88 -1.72
C ASP A 170 -3.92 9.96 -2.53
N GLU A 171 -4.52 11.15 -2.62
CA GLU A 171 -5.75 11.36 -3.40
C GLU A 171 -5.54 11.19 -4.93
N GLY A 172 -4.33 10.89 -5.42
CA GLY A 172 -4.01 10.82 -6.86
C GLY A 172 -3.04 9.69 -7.22
N ASN A 173 -2.29 9.89 -8.30
CA ASN A 173 -1.31 8.92 -8.80
C ASN A 173 -0.18 8.69 -7.78
N TYR A 174 0.07 7.44 -7.40
CA TYR A 174 1.06 7.11 -6.36
C TYR A 174 2.50 7.45 -6.78
N PHE A 175 2.85 7.24 -8.04
CA PHE A 175 4.22 7.36 -8.53
C PHE A 175 4.62 8.82 -8.77
N THR A 176 3.67 9.69 -9.06
CA THR A 176 3.89 11.13 -9.20
C THR A 176 3.44 11.93 -8.00
N LYS A 177 2.61 11.36 -7.11
CA LYS A 177 1.98 12.05 -5.97
C LYS A 177 1.15 13.26 -6.41
N SER A 178 0.36 13.11 -7.46
CA SER A 178 -0.43 14.19 -8.07
C SER A 178 -1.72 13.69 -8.70
N GLN A 179 -2.68 14.60 -8.86
CA GLN A 179 -3.91 14.33 -9.61
C GLN A 179 -3.67 14.29 -11.12
N ASP A 180 -2.87 15.24 -11.61
CA ASP A 180 -2.56 15.39 -13.02
C ASP A 180 -1.11 15.01 -13.32
N VAL A 181 -0.87 14.56 -14.55
CA VAL A 181 0.46 14.38 -15.15
C VAL A 181 0.67 15.50 -16.16
N LEU A 182 1.82 16.17 -16.11
CA LEU A 182 2.16 17.27 -17.02
C LEU A 182 3.19 16.82 -18.05
N ASP A 183 3.07 17.27 -19.31
CA ASP A 183 4.01 16.95 -20.39
C ASP A 183 5.48 17.27 -20.04
N ASP A 184 5.70 18.35 -19.28
CA ASP A 184 7.02 18.78 -18.81
C ASP A 184 7.70 17.74 -17.91
N TRP A 185 6.94 16.84 -17.29
CA TRP A 185 7.47 15.82 -16.38
C TRP A 185 8.28 14.72 -17.07
N GLN A 186 8.30 14.68 -18.40
CA GLN A 186 9.28 13.90 -19.16
C GLN A 186 10.74 14.33 -18.87
N HIS A 187 10.96 15.56 -18.38
CA HIS A 187 12.26 16.05 -17.96
C HIS A 187 12.64 15.55 -16.57
N VAL A 188 13.26 14.38 -16.53
CA VAL A 188 13.70 13.72 -15.29
C VAL A 188 15.13 14.13 -14.92
N LYS A 189 15.31 14.59 -13.68
CA LYS A 189 16.61 14.78 -13.03
C LYS A 189 16.63 14.02 -11.71
N SER A 190 17.82 13.57 -11.31
CA SER A 190 17.99 12.86 -10.05
C SER A 190 19.20 13.36 -9.25
N ALA A 191 19.16 13.15 -7.93
CA ALA A 191 20.30 13.38 -7.05
C ALA A 191 20.31 12.32 -5.93
N PRO A 192 21.48 11.78 -5.54
CA PRO A 192 21.56 10.82 -4.44
C PRO A 192 21.30 11.52 -3.09
N ILE A 193 20.59 10.85 -2.19
CA ILE A 193 20.38 11.31 -0.81
C ILE A 193 21.30 10.52 0.12
N ASN A 194 21.14 9.19 0.12
CA ASN A 194 21.91 8.24 0.90
C ASN A 194 21.94 6.87 0.21
N GLN A 195 22.96 6.09 0.53
CA GLN A 195 23.10 4.74 0.02
C GLN A 195 23.83 3.86 1.02
N THR A 196 23.28 2.69 1.28
CA THR A 196 23.90 1.55 1.94
C THR A 196 23.94 0.37 0.96
N PRO A 197 24.62 -0.74 1.28
CA PRO A 197 24.56 -1.95 0.45
C PRO A 197 23.15 -2.52 0.28
N GLU A 198 22.26 -2.30 1.24
CA GLU A 198 20.91 -2.89 1.28
C GLU A 198 19.82 -1.94 0.79
N LYS A 199 20.10 -0.63 0.69
CA LYS A 199 19.08 0.37 0.44
C LYS A 199 19.67 1.66 -0.10
N ALA A 200 18.95 2.34 -0.98
CA ALA A 200 19.29 3.67 -1.46
C ALA A 200 18.07 4.59 -1.41
N GLN A 201 18.30 5.88 -1.21
CA GLN A 201 17.29 6.91 -1.46
C GLN A 201 17.82 7.94 -2.45
N VAL A 202 16.97 8.28 -3.40
CA VAL A 202 17.26 9.18 -4.52
C VAL A 202 16.18 10.25 -4.57
N ASP A 203 16.60 11.50 -4.65
CA ASP A 203 15.71 12.60 -5.00
C ASP A 203 15.44 12.56 -6.50
N ILE A 204 14.18 12.57 -6.90
CA ILE A 204 13.74 12.74 -8.28
C ILE A 204 13.04 14.09 -8.43
N THR A 205 13.40 14.80 -9.50
CA THR A 205 12.74 16.01 -9.96
C THR A 205 12.16 15.75 -11.34
N LEU A 206 10.84 15.88 -11.47
CA LEU A 206 10.09 15.79 -12.71
C LEU A 206 9.74 17.21 -13.18
N GLY A 207 10.08 17.56 -14.42
CA GLY A 207 9.82 18.88 -14.98
C GLY A 207 10.71 19.98 -14.42
N GLY A 208 10.16 21.19 -14.36
CA GLY A 208 10.91 22.40 -14.00
C GLY A 208 11.56 23.08 -15.20
N VAL A 209 11.09 22.80 -16.43
CA VAL A 209 11.46 23.57 -17.62
C VAL A 209 10.34 24.56 -17.94
N GLU A 210 9.12 24.07 -18.11
CA GLU A 210 7.94 24.90 -18.42
C GLU A 210 6.99 25.08 -17.22
N TYR A 211 6.87 24.05 -16.35
CA TYR A 211 5.95 24.03 -15.21
C TYR A 211 6.69 23.81 -13.88
N PRO A 212 6.04 24.05 -12.72
CA PRO A 212 6.62 23.73 -11.43
C PRO A 212 7.06 22.27 -11.36
N ALA A 213 8.28 22.06 -10.88
CA ALA A 213 8.84 20.71 -10.79
C ALA A 213 8.19 19.91 -9.66
N LYS A 214 7.84 18.66 -9.92
CA LYS A 214 7.44 17.72 -8.89
C LYS A 214 8.67 17.06 -8.28
N ARG A 215 8.81 17.15 -6.96
CA ARG A 215 9.95 16.59 -6.21
C ARG A 215 9.52 15.39 -5.39
N LEU A 216 10.25 14.30 -5.57
CA LEU A 216 9.94 12.99 -5.02
C LEU A 216 11.17 12.42 -4.34
N LYS A 217 10.95 11.67 -3.27
CA LYS A 217 11.97 10.84 -2.63
C LYS A 217 11.66 9.38 -2.96
N VAL A 218 12.56 8.74 -3.68
CA VAL A 218 12.42 7.36 -4.14
C VAL A 218 13.34 6.48 -3.31
N THR A 219 12.79 5.40 -2.76
CA THR A 219 13.56 4.38 -2.06
C THR A 219 13.74 3.17 -2.96
N LEU A 220 14.98 2.70 -3.06
CA LEU A 220 15.35 1.54 -3.85
C LEU A 220 16.06 0.48 -3.00
N VAL A 221 15.93 -0.77 -3.41
CA VAL A 221 16.62 -1.93 -2.85
C VAL A 221 17.37 -2.71 -3.94
N PRO A 222 18.48 -3.37 -3.60
CA PRO A 222 19.22 -4.16 -4.56
C PRO A 222 18.44 -5.43 -4.95
N TYR A 223 18.46 -5.75 -6.23
CA TYR A 223 17.97 -7.02 -6.78
C TYR A 223 18.94 -7.48 -7.86
N LYS A 224 19.62 -8.62 -7.64
CA LYS A 224 20.72 -9.08 -8.48
C LYS A 224 21.77 -7.95 -8.66
N GLU A 225 22.07 -7.55 -9.89
CA GLU A 225 23.03 -6.47 -10.20
C GLU A 225 22.39 -5.09 -10.40
N MET A 226 21.09 -4.95 -10.13
CA MET A 226 20.33 -3.72 -10.34
C MET A 226 19.62 -3.25 -9.07
N TRP A 227 18.91 -2.13 -9.17
CA TRP A 227 18.09 -1.57 -8.11
C TRP A 227 16.63 -1.54 -8.52
N LYS A 228 15.74 -1.78 -7.56
CA LYS A 228 14.30 -1.73 -7.74
C LYS A 228 13.65 -0.75 -6.78
N VAL A 229 12.68 0.00 -7.26
CA VAL A 229 11.87 0.93 -6.47
C VAL A 229 10.92 0.15 -5.57
N CYS A 230 10.83 0.53 -4.29
CA CYS A 230 9.92 -0.08 -3.33
C CYS A 230 9.11 0.92 -2.50
N LYS A 231 9.37 2.22 -2.65
CA LYS A 231 8.60 3.29 -1.99
C LYS A 231 8.84 4.64 -2.69
N ILE A 232 7.78 5.43 -2.82
CA ILE A 232 7.84 6.81 -3.32
C ILE A 232 7.12 7.72 -2.32
N GLU A 233 7.73 8.86 -2.01
CA GLU A 233 7.20 9.85 -1.09
C GLU A 233 7.26 11.24 -1.72
N SER A 234 6.26 12.08 -1.46
CA SER A 234 6.35 13.50 -1.75
C SER A 234 7.49 14.12 -0.95
N LYS A 235 8.27 14.98 -1.60
CA LYS A 235 9.19 15.85 -0.90
C LYS A 235 8.51 17.21 -0.78
N GLU A 236 7.83 17.44 0.33
CA GLU A 236 7.26 18.76 0.59
C GLU A 236 8.38 19.80 0.57
N THR A 237 8.15 20.86 -0.21
CA THR A 237 8.94 22.08 -0.10
C THR A 237 8.44 22.82 1.13
N ASN A 238 9.23 22.81 2.20
CA ASN A 238 9.14 23.83 3.25
C ASN A 238 9.29 25.23 2.65
#